data_AF-A0A957ZXJ5-F1
#
_entry.id   AF-A0A957ZXJ5-F1
#
_cell.length_a   1.000
_cell.length_b   1.000
_cell.length_c   1.000
_cell.angle_alpha   90.00
_cell.angle_beta   90.00
_cell.angle_gamma   90.00
#
_symmetry.space_group_name_H-M   'P 1'
#
loop_
_entity.id
_entity.type
_entity.pdbx_description
1 polymer ?
#
loop_
_entity_poly.entity_id
_entity_poly.type
_entity_poly.pdbx_seq_one_letter_code
_entity_poly.pdbx_strand_id
1 'polypeptide(L)'
;HLPPQMHLVLTTREDPSLPLARYRARGHLTEVRAGDLRFTEAEAAAFLNQVMDLNLSAAEIAALENRTEGWIAGLQLAAVSMQGNHDTAGFIKSFTGSHRFVMDYLLEEVLHQQQPAIQTFLLHTSILDRLTGPLCDALMRDVSVPGQRTLEALEQANLFIMPLDNERRW
;
A
#
# COMPACT_ATOMS: atom_id res chain seq x y z
N HIS A 1 13.76 34.17 4.80
CA HIS A 1 12.57 34.92 4.34
C HIS A 1 11.90 34.11 3.24
N LEU A 2 10.66 33.66 3.43
CA LEU A 2 9.85 33.05 2.37
C LEU A 2 8.89 34.11 1.82
N PRO A 3 8.61 34.12 0.50
CA PRO A 3 7.73 35.11 -0.11
C PRO A 3 6.28 35.00 0.41
N PRO A 4 5.49 36.09 0.34
CA PRO A 4 4.12 36.13 0.89
C PRO A 4 3.14 35.14 0.26
N GLN A 5 3.42 34.68 -0.96
CA GLN A 5 2.60 33.72 -1.72
C GLN A 5 3.46 32.53 -2.10
N MET A 6 3.53 31.54 -1.21
CA MET A 6 4.25 30.28 -1.44
C MET A 6 3.32 29.10 -1.18
N HIS A 7 3.30 28.15 -2.10
CA HIS A 7 2.70 26.83 -1.89
C HIS A 7 3.81 25.79 -1.83
N LEU A 8 3.78 24.95 -0.80
CA LEU A 8 4.68 23.80 -0.65
C LEU A 8 3.91 22.55 -1.03
N VAL A 9 4.39 21.83 -2.04
CA VAL A 9 3.93 20.47 -2.37
C VAL A 9 4.99 19.51 -1.86
N LEU A 10 4.59 18.57 -0.99
CA LEU A 10 5.47 17.56 -0.42
C LEU A 10 4.88 16.18 -0.69
N THR A 11 5.68 15.28 -1.23
CA THR A 11 5.38 13.85 -1.36
C THR A 11 6.30 13.08 -0.45
N THR A 12 5.74 12.24 0.42
CA THR A 12 6.48 11.47 1.41
C THR A 12 5.68 10.23 1.78
N ARG A 13 6.37 9.15 2.14
CA ARG A 13 5.74 7.93 2.66
C ARG A 13 5.36 8.05 4.14
N GLU A 14 5.91 9.03 4.85
CA GLU A 14 5.66 9.24 6.28
C GLU A 14 5.20 10.67 6.54
N ASP A 15 4.47 10.88 7.63
CA ASP A 15 4.12 12.23 8.05
C ASP A 15 5.39 13.03 8.37
N PRO A 16 5.66 14.15 7.68
CA PRO A 16 6.84 14.93 7.94
C PRO A 16 6.76 15.59 9.32
N SER A 17 7.92 15.94 9.89
CA SER A 17 8.04 16.69 11.15
C SER A 17 7.60 18.16 11.02
N LEU A 18 6.41 18.37 10.50
CA LEU A 18 5.72 19.64 10.33
C LEU A 18 4.51 19.68 11.29
N PRO A 19 4.05 20.87 11.71
CA PRO A 19 2.91 21.00 12.60
C PRO A 19 1.59 20.81 11.82
N LEU A 20 1.38 19.61 11.26
CA LEU A 20 0.26 19.26 10.37
C LEU A 20 -1.09 19.53 11.01
N ALA A 21 -1.28 19.17 12.28
CA ALA A 21 -2.52 19.43 13.02
C ALA A 21 -2.86 20.94 13.07
N ARG A 22 -1.84 21.80 13.20
CA ARG A 22 -2.03 23.26 13.19
C ARG A 22 -2.39 23.77 11.80
N TYR A 23 -1.82 23.22 10.75
CA TYR A 23 -2.16 23.60 9.38
C TYR A 23 -3.56 23.13 9.00
N ARG A 24 -3.95 21.92 9.44
CA ARG A 24 -5.31 21.38 9.29
C ARG A 24 -6.35 22.28 9.97
N ALA A 25 -6.13 22.65 11.23
CA ALA A 25 -7.04 23.53 11.98
C ALA A 25 -7.19 24.93 11.36
N ARG A 26 -6.23 25.38 10.55
CA ARG A 26 -6.25 26.68 9.87
C ARG A 26 -6.73 26.61 8.41
N GLY A 27 -7.05 25.42 7.90
CA GLY A 27 -7.39 25.23 6.48
C GLY A 27 -6.22 25.51 5.53
N HIS A 28 -4.97 25.42 6.01
CA HIS A 28 -3.75 25.65 5.23
C HIS A 28 -3.11 24.36 4.71
N LEU A 29 -3.84 23.24 4.77
CA LEU A 29 -3.34 21.92 4.43
C LEU A 29 -4.38 21.20 3.58
N THR A 30 -3.96 20.74 2.40
CA THR A 30 -4.66 19.73 1.62
C THR A 30 -3.85 18.44 1.76
N GLU A 31 -4.52 17.36 2.16
CA GLU A 31 -3.89 16.05 2.36
C GLU A 31 -4.46 15.09 1.33
N VAL A 32 -3.59 14.28 0.74
CA VAL A 32 -3.95 13.15 -0.10
C VAL A 32 -3.29 11.93 0.55
N ARG A 33 -4.11 11.02 1.06
CA ARG A 33 -3.69 9.84 1.83
C ARG A 33 -3.83 8.57 0.98
N ALA A 34 -3.36 7.45 1.52
CA ALA A 34 -3.44 6.16 0.83
C ALA A 34 -4.87 5.83 0.36
N GLY A 35 -5.88 6.14 1.16
CA GLY A 35 -7.30 5.95 0.79
C GLY A 35 -7.73 6.81 -0.41
N ASP A 36 -7.17 8.02 -0.56
CA ASP A 36 -7.45 8.92 -1.69
C ASP A 36 -6.68 8.50 -2.96
N LEU A 37 -5.56 7.80 -2.80
CA LEU A 37 -4.72 7.28 -3.90
C LEU A 37 -5.16 5.89 -4.38
N ARG A 38 -5.99 5.19 -3.59
CA ARG A 38 -6.56 3.91 -3.98
C ARG A 38 -7.53 4.16 -5.13
N PHE A 39 -7.27 3.49 -6.25
CA PHE A 39 -8.15 3.59 -7.40
C PHE A 39 -9.50 2.95 -7.08
N THR A 40 -10.55 3.69 -7.39
CA THR A 40 -11.90 3.16 -7.51
C THR A 40 -11.99 2.22 -8.72
N GLU A 41 -13.06 1.41 -8.78
CA GLU A 41 -13.32 0.53 -9.94
C GLU A 41 -13.34 1.32 -11.26
N ALA A 42 -13.93 2.52 -11.26
CA ALA A 42 -13.99 3.39 -12.43
C ALA A 42 -12.61 3.91 -12.85
N GLU A 43 -11.76 4.30 -11.90
CA GLU A 43 -10.39 4.74 -12.18
C GLU A 43 -9.51 3.58 -12.64
N ALA A 44 -9.65 2.39 -12.03
CA ALA A 44 -8.99 1.17 -12.46
C ALA A 44 -9.37 0.81 -13.90
N ALA A 45 -10.66 0.89 -14.26
CA ALA A 45 -11.14 0.65 -15.61
C ALA A 45 -10.56 1.68 -16.61
N ALA A 46 -10.58 2.96 -16.27
CA ALA A 46 -10.02 4.01 -17.09
C ALA A 46 -8.51 3.80 -17.31
N PHE A 47 -7.77 3.50 -16.26
CA PHE A 47 -6.34 3.23 -16.36
C PHE A 47 -6.02 2.00 -17.20
N LEU A 48 -6.64 0.86 -16.90
CA LEU A 48 -6.33 -0.41 -17.58
C LEU A 48 -6.71 -0.39 -19.07
N ASN A 49 -7.83 0.24 -19.43
CA ASN A 49 -8.31 0.22 -20.81
C ASN A 49 -7.98 1.48 -21.61
N GLN A 50 -7.98 2.67 -21.01
CA GLN A 50 -7.74 3.91 -21.76
C GLN A 50 -6.27 4.32 -21.76
N VAL A 51 -5.51 3.99 -20.70
CA VAL A 51 -4.09 4.34 -20.60
C VAL A 51 -3.20 3.16 -21.02
N MET A 52 -3.51 1.95 -20.56
CA MET A 52 -2.71 0.75 -20.82
C MET A 52 -3.16 -0.05 -22.06
N ASP A 53 -4.31 0.30 -22.66
CA ASP A 53 -4.89 -0.30 -23.88
C ASP A 53 -5.06 -1.84 -23.81
N LEU A 54 -5.49 -2.34 -22.66
CA LEU A 54 -5.61 -3.80 -22.42
C LEU A 54 -6.96 -4.39 -22.84
N ASN A 55 -7.96 -3.56 -23.14
CA ASN A 55 -9.32 -3.97 -23.56
C ASN A 55 -9.95 -5.06 -22.65
N LEU A 56 -9.74 -4.95 -21.34
CA LEU A 56 -10.25 -5.88 -20.33
C LEU A 56 -11.75 -5.73 -20.13
N SER A 57 -12.42 -6.84 -19.85
CA SER A 57 -13.82 -6.86 -19.42
C SER A 57 -13.98 -6.28 -18.00
N ALA A 58 -15.20 -5.87 -17.66
CA ALA A 58 -15.51 -5.38 -16.30
C ALA A 58 -15.21 -6.43 -15.21
N ALA A 59 -15.45 -7.72 -15.50
CA ALA A 59 -15.15 -8.80 -14.56
C ALA A 59 -13.64 -8.97 -14.31
N GLU A 60 -12.83 -8.78 -15.35
CA GLU A 60 -11.36 -8.83 -15.26
C GLU A 60 -10.80 -7.63 -14.50
N ILE A 61 -11.34 -6.43 -14.75
CA ILE A 61 -11.00 -5.21 -14.00
C ILE A 61 -11.35 -5.39 -12.53
N ALA A 62 -12.57 -5.84 -12.22
CA ALA A 62 -12.98 -6.08 -10.84
C ALA A 62 -12.11 -7.14 -10.15
N ALA A 63 -11.68 -8.19 -10.87
CA ALA A 63 -10.77 -9.19 -10.31
C ALA A 63 -9.38 -8.60 -9.98
N LEU A 64 -8.85 -7.71 -10.82
CA LEU A 64 -7.59 -7.02 -10.57
C LEU A 64 -7.70 -5.99 -9.45
N GLU A 65 -8.77 -5.19 -9.43
CA GLU A 65 -9.02 -4.21 -8.35
C GLU A 65 -9.16 -4.91 -7.01
N ASN A 66 -9.96 -5.98 -6.90
CA ASN A 66 -10.15 -6.68 -5.62
C ASN A 66 -8.84 -7.29 -5.08
N ARG A 67 -7.93 -7.73 -5.96
CA ARG A 67 -6.67 -8.38 -5.55
C ARG A 67 -5.55 -7.40 -5.25
N THR A 68 -5.60 -6.24 -5.88
CA THR A 68 -4.66 -5.15 -5.62
C THR A 68 -5.20 -4.18 -4.58
N GLU A 69 -6.47 -4.33 -4.20
CA GLU A 69 -7.22 -3.40 -3.39
C GLU A 69 -7.06 -1.96 -3.92
N GLY A 70 -7.20 -1.78 -5.24
CA GLY A 70 -7.04 -0.50 -5.93
C GLY A 70 -5.63 0.11 -5.85
N TRP A 71 -4.62 -0.65 -5.41
CA TRP A 71 -3.23 -0.18 -5.35
C TRP A 71 -2.66 0.02 -6.75
N ILE A 72 -2.45 1.27 -7.14
CA ILE A 72 -2.05 1.64 -8.50
C ILE A 72 -0.73 0.99 -8.95
N ALA A 73 0.26 0.83 -8.06
CA ALA A 73 1.50 0.16 -8.45
C ALA A 73 1.25 -1.34 -8.73
N GLY A 74 0.39 -2.00 -7.96
CA GLY A 74 -0.05 -3.38 -8.23
C GLY A 74 -0.78 -3.50 -9.57
N LEU A 75 -1.71 -2.58 -9.86
CA LEU A 75 -2.41 -2.52 -11.14
C LEU A 75 -1.45 -2.27 -12.31
N GLN A 76 -0.47 -1.38 -12.13
CA GLN A 76 0.54 -1.08 -13.15
C GLN A 76 1.44 -2.29 -13.42
N LEU A 77 1.90 -2.99 -12.39
CA LEU A 77 2.71 -4.21 -12.54
C LEU A 77 1.92 -5.34 -13.22
N ALA A 78 0.63 -5.48 -12.88
CA ALA A 78 -0.26 -6.41 -13.58
C ALA A 78 -0.38 -6.03 -15.07
N ALA A 79 -0.61 -4.75 -15.36
CA ALA A 79 -0.75 -4.24 -16.71
C ALA A 79 0.50 -4.45 -17.57
N VAL A 80 1.68 -4.11 -17.05
CA VAL A 80 2.97 -4.33 -17.73
C VAL A 80 3.21 -5.83 -17.99
N SER A 81 2.79 -6.70 -17.08
CA SER A 81 2.94 -8.15 -17.24
C SER A 81 2.01 -8.75 -18.31
N MET A 82 0.90 -8.07 -18.62
CA MET A 82 -0.06 -8.48 -19.65
C MET A 82 0.31 -7.96 -21.04
N GLN A 83 1.12 -6.91 -21.14
CA GLN A 83 1.58 -6.37 -22.41
C GLN A 83 2.43 -7.41 -23.17
N GLY A 84 1.93 -7.87 -24.31
CA GLY A 84 2.58 -8.90 -25.13
C GLY A 84 2.22 -10.35 -24.76
N ASN A 85 1.31 -10.56 -23.79
CA ASN A 85 0.78 -11.89 -23.50
C ASN A 85 -0.53 -12.13 -24.27
N HIS A 86 -0.66 -13.29 -24.91
CA HIS A 86 -1.86 -13.65 -25.69
C HIS A 86 -3.01 -14.19 -24.81
N ASP A 87 -2.74 -14.60 -23.57
CA ASP A 87 -3.75 -15.12 -22.63
C ASP A 87 -3.90 -14.21 -21.39
N THR A 88 -4.50 -13.05 -21.61
CA THR A 88 -4.79 -12.05 -20.57
C THR A 88 -5.72 -12.59 -19.49
N ALA A 89 -6.75 -13.36 -19.87
CA ALA A 89 -7.70 -13.93 -18.92
C ALA A 89 -7.07 -14.99 -18.01
N GLY A 90 -6.21 -15.86 -18.57
CA GLY A 90 -5.43 -16.83 -17.82
C GLY A 90 -4.42 -16.16 -16.88
N PHE A 91 -3.77 -15.09 -17.35
CA PHE A 91 -2.88 -14.27 -16.53
C PHE A 91 -3.63 -13.65 -15.34
N ILE A 92 -4.77 -13.03 -15.60
CA ILE A 92 -5.56 -12.40 -14.53
C ILE A 92 -5.95 -13.48 -13.53
N LYS A 93 -6.39 -14.67 -13.91
CA LYS A 93 -6.69 -15.73 -12.91
C LYS A 93 -5.47 -16.12 -12.08
N SER A 94 -4.29 -16.23 -12.69
CA SER A 94 -3.05 -16.65 -12.01
C SER A 94 -2.34 -15.55 -11.22
N PHE A 95 -2.78 -14.29 -11.32
CA PHE A 95 -2.19 -13.15 -10.62
C PHE A 95 -2.47 -13.15 -9.10
N THR A 96 -1.95 -14.14 -8.37
CA THR A 96 -2.16 -14.36 -6.93
C THR A 96 -1.06 -13.76 -6.06
N GLY A 97 -0.65 -12.50 -6.23
CA GLY A 97 0.40 -11.85 -5.41
C GLY A 97 1.82 -12.45 -5.50
N SER A 98 1.96 -13.69 -5.97
CA SER A 98 3.18 -14.47 -6.18
C SER A 98 3.78 -14.27 -7.58
N HIS A 99 3.24 -13.30 -8.33
CA HIS A 99 3.76 -12.98 -9.64
C HIS A 99 5.11 -12.29 -9.50
N ARG A 100 6.10 -12.71 -10.30
CA ARG A 100 7.50 -12.28 -10.16
C ARG A 100 7.66 -10.75 -10.08
N PHE A 101 6.97 -9.99 -10.94
CA PHE A 101 7.07 -8.52 -10.92
C PHE A 101 6.52 -7.88 -9.64
N VAL A 102 5.46 -8.45 -9.05
CA VAL A 102 4.92 -7.99 -7.76
C VAL A 102 5.89 -8.33 -6.64
N MET A 103 6.48 -9.52 -6.68
CA MET A 103 7.49 -9.94 -5.71
C MET A 103 8.76 -9.10 -5.78
N ASP A 104 9.29 -8.87 -6.98
CA ASP A 104 10.50 -8.05 -7.18
C ASP A 104 10.28 -6.64 -6.63
N TYR A 105 9.12 -6.02 -6.93
CA TYR A 105 8.76 -4.72 -6.36
C TYR A 105 8.64 -4.76 -4.83
N LEU A 106 7.88 -5.71 -4.26
CA LEU A 106 7.70 -5.80 -2.81
C LEU A 106 9.02 -6.07 -2.09
N LEU A 107 9.93 -6.83 -2.70
CA LEU A 107 11.25 -7.07 -2.12
C LEU A 107 12.12 -5.81 -2.19
N GLU A 108 12.26 -5.20 -3.36
CA GLU A 108 13.22 -4.10 -3.60
C GLU A 108 12.77 -2.76 -3.02
N GLU A 109 11.49 -2.42 -3.20
CA GLU A 109 10.95 -1.09 -2.87
C GLU A 109 10.31 -1.02 -1.49
N VAL A 110 10.00 -2.17 -0.89
CA VAL A 110 9.32 -2.26 0.41
C VAL A 110 10.21 -2.96 1.42
N LEU A 111 10.48 -4.26 1.25
CA LEU A 111 11.11 -5.09 2.28
C LEU A 111 12.59 -4.74 2.50
N HIS A 112 13.40 -4.64 1.44
CA HIS A 112 14.83 -4.36 1.54
C HIS A 112 15.14 -2.96 2.09
N GLN A 113 14.19 -2.02 1.99
CA GLN A 113 14.31 -0.69 2.59
C GLN A 113 14.09 -0.69 4.10
N GLN A 114 13.61 -1.79 4.68
CA GLN A 114 13.32 -1.88 6.11
C GLN A 114 14.52 -2.33 6.94
N GLN A 115 14.52 -1.93 8.21
CA GLN A 115 15.49 -2.45 9.18
C GLN A 115 15.29 -3.97 9.39
N PRO A 116 16.35 -4.74 9.70
CA PRO A 116 16.26 -6.20 9.83
C PRO A 116 15.18 -6.71 10.79
N ALA A 117 14.93 -5.97 11.88
CA ALA A 117 13.88 -6.31 12.85
C ALA A 117 12.48 -6.21 12.23
N ILE A 118 12.23 -5.18 11.42
CA ILE A 118 10.95 -4.99 10.71
C ILE A 118 10.78 -6.04 9.61
N GLN A 119 11.84 -6.35 8.85
CA GLN A 119 11.79 -7.43 7.86
C GLN A 119 11.40 -8.77 8.52
N THR A 120 12.03 -9.10 9.64
CA THR A 120 11.72 -10.31 10.41
C THR A 120 10.27 -10.32 10.85
N PHE A 121 9.76 -9.21 11.37
CA PHE A 121 8.38 -9.07 11.82
C PHE A 121 7.37 -9.27 10.68
N LEU A 122 7.57 -8.59 9.55
CA LEU A 122 6.69 -8.72 8.37
C LEU A 122 6.65 -10.17 7.85
N LEU A 123 7.81 -10.85 7.79
CA LEU A 123 7.87 -12.24 7.35
C LEU A 123 7.13 -13.19 8.30
N HIS A 124 7.32 -13.05 9.62
CA HIS A 124 6.70 -13.94 10.61
C HIS A 124 5.19 -13.72 10.71
N THR A 125 4.72 -12.50 10.50
CA THR A 125 3.30 -12.14 10.63
C THR A 125 2.51 -12.24 9.32
N SER A 126 3.19 -12.43 8.16
CA SER A 126 2.57 -12.55 6.83
C SER A 126 1.55 -13.69 6.67
N ILE A 127 1.53 -14.64 7.61
CA ILE A 127 0.56 -15.74 7.65
C ILE A 127 -0.81 -15.32 8.21
N LEU A 128 -0.92 -14.09 8.71
CA LEU A 128 -2.11 -13.58 9.37
C LEU A 128 -2.92 -12.66 8.45
N ASP A 129 -4.23 -12.86 8.40
CA ASP A 129 -5.15 -11.94 7.72
C ASP A 129 -5.45 -10.69 8.58
N ARG A 130 -5.25 -10.77 9.90
CA ARG A 130 -5.47 -9.68 10.86
C ARG A 130 -4.36 -9.68 11.91
N LEU A 131 -3.87 -8.49 12.24
CA LEU A 131 -2.69 -8.28 13.07
C LEU A 131 -3.09 -7.59 14.36
N THR A 132 -3.11 -8.33 15.48
CA THR A 132 -3.20 -7.75 16.82
C THR A 132 -1.83 -7.72 17.49
N GLY A 133 -1.57 -6.74 18.36
CA GLY A 133 -0.35 -6.70 19.18
C GLY A 133 -0.05 -8.05 19.87
N PRO A 134 -0.99 -8.64 20.64
CA PRO A 134 -0.78 -9.93 21.30
C PRO A 134 -0.55 -11.11 20.35
N LEU A 135 -1.17 -11.12 19.16
CA LEU A 135 -0.97 -12.19 18.17
C LEU A 135 0.41 -12.07 17.51
N CYS A 136 0.84 -10.86 17.21
CA CYS A 136 2.19 -10.59 16.74
C CYS A 136 3.23 -11.00 17.78
N ASP A 137 3.01 -10.67 19.06
CA ASP A 137 3.89 -11.11 20.17
C ASP A 137 4.01 -12.63 20.25
N ALA A 138 2.92 -13.37 20.01
CA ALA A 138 2.94 -14.83 20.04
C ALA A 138 3.72 -15.47 18.89
N LEU A 139 3.81 -14.79 17.73
CA LEU A 139 4.59 -15.26 16.57
C LEU A 139 6.06 -14.85 16.63
N MET A 140 6.37 -13.77 17.34
CA MET A 140 7.73 -13.27 17.48
C MET A 140 8.47 -14.03 18.57
N ARG A 141 9.61 -14.64 18.20
CA ARG A 141 10.49 -15.36 19.15
C ARG A 141 11.24 -14.42 20.10
N ASP A 142 11.38 -13.16 19.70
CA ASP A 142 11.96 -12.08 20.51
C ASP A 142 10.87 -11.08 20.89
N VAL A 143 10.66 -10.90 22.20
CA VAL A 143 9.67 -10.01 22.81
C VAL A 143 10.28 -8.67 23.24
N SER A 144 11.50 -8.36 22.79
CA SER A 144 12.19 -7.09 23.11
C SER A 144 11.40 -5.84 22.72
N VAL A 145 10.60 -5.91 21.64
CA VAL A 145 9.66 -4.87 21.22
C VAL A 145 8.26 -5.47 21.16
N PRO A 146 7.28 -4.92 21.91
CA PRO A 146 5.89 -5.36 21.82
C PRO A 146 5.35 -5.18 20.40
N GLY A 147 4.65 -6.19 19.89
CA GLY A 147 4.06 -6.22 18.56
C GLY A 147 3.16 -5.02 18.30
N GLN A 148 2.44 -4.54 19.31
CA GLN A 148 1.63 -3.31 19.21
C GLN A 148 2.47 -2.09 18.78
N ARG A 149 3.66 -1.88 19.38
CA ARG A 149 4.53 -0.77 18.99
C ARG A 149 5.08 -0.93 17.59
N THR A 150 5.36 -2.17 17.19
CA THR A 150 5.80 -2.45 15.81
C THR A 150 4.68 -2.15 14.81
N LEU A 151 3.43 -2.51 15.12
CA LEU A 151 2.27 -2.17 14.29
C LEU A 151 2.08 -0.65 14.18
N GLU A 152 2.19 0.10 15.27
CA GLU A 152 2.12 1.57 15.24
C GLU A 152 3.24 2.19 14.39
N ALA A 153 4.45 1.62 14.43
CA ALA A 153 5.55 2.08 13.59
C ALA A 153 5.33 1.76 12.11
N LEU A 154 4.81 0.57 11.79
CA LEU A 154 4.43 0.19 10.42
C LEU A 154 3.31 1.09 9.87
N GLU A 155 2.33 1.45 10.70
CA GLU A 155 1.23 2.36 10.35
C GLU A 155 1.80 3.75 10.00
N GLN A 156 2.69 4.29 10.85
CA GLN A 156 3.34 5.58 10.62
C GLN A 156 4.21 5.59 9.35
N ALA A 157 4.85 4.46 9.06
CA ALA A 157 5.66 4.25 7.86
C ALA A 157 4.82 3.97 6.59
N ASN A 158 3.49 3.90 6.70
CA ASN A 158 2.56 3.50 5.65
C ASN A 158 2.94 2.15 4.98
N LEU A 159 3.37 1.17 5.78
CA LEU A 159 3.79 -0.15 5.32
C LEU A 159 2.64 -1.15 5.29
N PHE A 160 1.82 -1.11 4.23
CA PHE A 160 0.81 -2.11 3.83
C PHE A 160 -0.10 -2.66 4.94
N ILE A 161 -0.26 -1.93 6.04
CA ILE A 161 -1.24 -2.22 7.08
C ILE A 161 -2.24 -1.08 7.14
N MET A 162 -3.49 -1.42 7.46
CA MET A 162 -4.53 -0.45 7.69
C MET A 162 -5.20 -0.72 9.04
N PRO A 163 -5.43 0.32 9.87
CA PRO A 163 -6.16 0.16 11.11
C PRO A 163 -7.62 -0.21 10.80
N LEU A 164 -8.15 -1.21 11.52
CA LEU A 164 -9.55 -1.63 11.40
C LEU A 164 -10.49 -0.94 12.41
N ASP A 165 -9.94 -0.23 13.41
CA ASP A 165 -10.65 0.71 14.30
C ASP A 165 -9.86 2.00 14.52
N ASN A 166 -10.57 2.97 15.06
CA ASN A 166 -9.99 4.19 15.63
C ASN A 166 -9.38 3.96 17.02
N GLU A 167 -9.57 2.79 17.63
CA GLU A 167 -9.12 2.48 18.99
C GLU A 167 -7.79 1.72 19.06
N ARG A 168 -7.29 1.25 17.90
CA ARG A 168 -6.03 0.50 17.73
C ARG A 168 -5.97 -0.81 18.50
N ARG A 169 -7.10 -1.52 18.60
CA ARG A 169 -7.23 -2.76 19.41
C ARG A 169 -7.38 -4.05 18.59
N TRP A 170 -7.38 -4.00 17.27
CA TRP A 170 -7.48 -5.18 16.40
C TRP A 170 -6.14 -5.76 15.99
#